data_AF-A0A2N6GEH6-F1
#
_entry.id   AF-A0A2N6GEH6-F1
#
_cell.length_a   1.000
_cell.length_b   1.000
_cell.length_c   1.000
_cell.angle_alpha   90.00
_cell.angle_beta   90.00
_cell.angle_gamma   90.00
#
_symmetry.space_group_name_H-M   'P 1'
#
loop_
_entity.id
_entity.type
_entity.pdbx_description
1 polymer ?
#
loop_
_entity_poly.entity_id
_entity_poly.type
_entity_poly.pdbx_seq_one_letter_code
_entity_poly.pdbx_strand_id
1 'polypeptide(L)'
;MVIQDASKGSIATIEQSGNSHSALIKQSSGNHNHAALFQFDSDNAADLTQSGLYGSAVVNQRGTSNTVRVIQSGENNSVDIDQGNTLNISEVTQSGAWNIGSITQTGSGFSAVKQTGIGSSGWVNSATIVQSTVGDVAIITQTGLGGNRASITQR
;
A
#
# COMPACT_ATOMS: atom_id res chain seq x y z
N MET A 1 4.72 15.76 1.34
CA MET A 1 4.23 16.33 2.60
C MET A 1 3.96 15.22 3.60
N VAL A 2 4.44 15.36 4.83
CA VAL A 2 4.14 14.43 5.93
C VAL A 2 3.24 15.15 6.93
N ILE A 3 2.14 14.51 7.33
CA ILE A 3 1.24 14.96 8.39
C ILE A 3 1.17 13.85 9.45
N GLN A 4 1.62 14.17 10.66
CA GLN A 4 1.52 13.28 11.82
C GLN A 4 0.64 13.95 12.87
N ASP A 5 -0.49 13.33 13.21
CA ASP A 5 -1.44 13.85 14.20
C ASP A 5 -1.69 12.79 15.30
N ALA A 6 -1.33 13.13 16.53
CA ALA A 6 -1.46 12.27 17.72
C ALA A 6 -0.80 10.88 17.60
N SER A 7 0.31 10.74 16.87
CA SER A 7 1.00 9.47 16.65
C SER A 7 2.31 9.34 17.45
N LYS A 8 2.29 8.65 18.61
CA LYS A 8 3.50 8.48 19.43
C LYS A 8 4.40 7.36 18.88
N GLY A 9 5.64 7.68 18.54
CA GLY A 9 6.63 6.71 18.04
C GLY A 9 6.44 6.28 16.59
N SER A 10 5.61 6.99 15.82
CA SER A 10 5.41 6.70 14.39
C SER A 10 6.48 7.38 13.54
N ILE A 11 6.97 6.65 12.53
CA ILE A 11 7.99 7.10 11.58
C ILE A 11 7.32 7.24 10.22
N ALA A 12 7.53 8.39 9.58
CA ALA A 12 7.12 8.65 8.21
C ALA A 12 8.32 9.16 7.41
N THR A 13 8.65 8.49 6.32
CA THR A 13 9.76 8.85 5.42
C THR A 13 9.24 9.02 4.00
N ILE A 14 9.56 10.15 3.38
CA ILE A 14 9.32 10.40 1.96
C ILE A 14 10.68 10.68 1.33
N GLU A 15 11.05 9.88 0.33
CA GLU A 15 12.20 10.11 -0.52
C GLU A 15 11.71 10.27 -1.96
N GLN A 16 12.08 11.38 -2.59
CA GLN A 16 11.68 11.71 -3.97
C GLN A 16 12.95 12.07 -4.74
N SER A 17 13.18 11.41 -5.87
CA SER A 17 14.31 11.69 -6.76
C SER A 17 13.80 11.83 -8.20
N GLY A 18 13.89 13.03 -8.76
CA GLY A 18 13.31 13.35 -10.05
C GLY A 18 12.38 14.57 -10.01
N ASN A 19 11.45 14.67 -10.96
CA ASN A 19 10.65 15.88 -11.21
C ASN A 19 9.15 15.65 -10.96
N SER A 20 8.44 16.67 -10.44
CA SER A 20 6.96 16.71 -10.37
C SER A 20 6.28 15.60 -9.54
N HIS A 21 6.97 15.04 -8.54
CA HIS A 21 6.37 14.05 -7.65
C HIS A 21 5.39 14.67 -6.65
N SER A 22 4.28 13.98 -6.39
CA SER A 22 3.35 14.30 -5.30
C SER A 22 3.35 13.17 -4.28
N ALA A 23 3.61 13.49 -3.03
CA ALA A 23 3.66 12.53 -1.94
C ALA A 23 2.92 13.07 -0.72
N LEU A 24 2.00 12.29 -0.18
CA LEU A 24 1.33 12.56 1.08
C LEU A 24 1.42 11.33 1.98
N ILE A 25 1.96 11.49 3.18
CA ILE A 25 1.82 10.52 4.26
C ILE A 25 1.01 11.19 5.38
N LYS A 26 -0.11 10.59 5.76
CA LYS A 26 -0.94 10.99 6.90
C LYS A 26 -1.01 9.86 7.93
N GLN A 27 -0.47 10.09 9.11
CA GLN A 27 -0.58 9.17 10.25
C GLN A 27 -1.44 9.84 11.32
N SER A 28 -2.62 9.30 11.61
CA SER A 28 -3.53 9.84 12.64
C SER A 28 -3.84 8.79 13.71
N SER A 29 -3.89 9.20 14.99
CA SER A 29 -4.42 8.40 16.12
C SER A 29 -3.76 7.04 16.42
N GLY A 30 -2.58 6.77 15.86
CA GLY A 30 -1.89 5.48 15.96
C GLY A 30 -0.48 5.54 16.56
N ASN A 31 -0.14 4.65 17.49
CA ASN A 31 1.22 4.50 18.05
C ASN A 31 2.04 3.50 17.21
N HIS A 32 3.34 3.79 17.01
CA HIS A 32 4.33 2.95 16.33
C HIS A 32 4.00 2.55 14.87
N ASN A 33 3.40 3.45 14.09
CA ASN A 33 3.22 3.22 12.66
C ASN A 33 4.48 3.55 11.88
N HIS A 34 4.81 2.74 10.87
CA HIS A 34 5.90 3.00 9.94
C HIS A 34 5.34 3.19 8.54
N ALA A 35 5.59 4.35 7.95
CA ALA A 35 5.26 4.70 6.58
C ALA A 35 6.53 5.11 5.84
N ALA A 36 6.83 4.46 4.72
CA ALA A 36 7.93 4.83 3.85
C ALA A 36 7.44 4.93 2.41
N LEU A 37 7.79 6.02 1.75
CA LEU A 37 7.44 6.28 0.36
C LEU A 37 8.69 6.70 -0.40
N PHE A 38 9.02 5.93 -1.44
CA PHE A 38 10.13 6.17 -2.34
C PHE A 38 9.59 6.39 -3.75
N GLN A 39 9.84 7.56 -4.33
CA GLN A 39 9.44 7.91 -5.69
C GLN A 39 10.67 8.30 -6.50
N PHE A 40 10.84 7.68 -7.65
CA PHE A 40 11.92 7.95 -8.60
C PHE A 40 11.37 8.44 -9.94
N ASP A 41 12.19 9.07 -10.78
CA ASP A 41 11.89 9.52 -12.15
C ASP A 41 10.97 10.75 -12.30
N SER A 42 9.71 10.64 -12.76
CA SER A 42 8.84 11.82 -12.85
C SER A 42 7.33 11.55 -12.73
N ASP A 43 6.59 12.55 -12.26
CA ASP A 43 5.11 12.58 -12.20
C ASP A 43 4.44 11.47 -11.36
N ASN A 44 5.17 10.84 -10.44
CA ASN A 44 4.58 9.85 -9.53
C ASN A 44 3.79 10.51 -8.40
N ALA A 45 2.62 9.95 -8.10
CA ALA A 45 1.73 10.38 -7.02
C ALA A 45 1.53 9.25 -6.01
N ALA A 46 1.63 9.55 -4.71
CA ALA A 46 1.30 8.61 -3.66
C ALA A 46 0.62 9.29 -2.47
N ASP A 47 -0.47 8.69 -2.01
CA ASP A 47 -1.20 9.07 -0.80
C ASP A 47 -1.31 7.86 0.13
N LEU A 48 -0.66 7.96 1.28
CA LEU A 48 -0.63 6.92 2.30
C LEU A 48 -1.25 7.46 3.59
N THR A 49 -2.39 6.89 3.98
CA THR A 49 -3.09 7.21 5.23
C THR A 49 -3.12 6.00 6.17
N GLN A 50 -2.56 6.15 7.37
CA GLN A 50 -2.56 5.13 8.43
C GLN A 50 -3.25 5.67 9.68
N SER A 51 -4.28 4.96 10.15
CA SER A 51 -5.14 5.38 11.27
C SER A 51 -5.17 4.43 12.48
N GLY A 52 -4.48 3.29 12.41
CA GLY A 52 -4.46 2.27 13.49
C GLY A 52 -3.11 2.12 14.20
N LEU A 53 -2.87 1.02 14.93
CA LEU A 53 -1.64 0.77 15.72
C LEU A 53 -0.70 -0.22 15.01
N TYR A 54 0.62 -0.01 15.11
CA TYR A 54 1.64 -0.93 14.56
C TYR A 54 1.47 -1.25 13.06
N GLY A 55 0.91 -0.32 12.29
CA GLY A 55 0.78 -0.45 10.84
C GLY A 55 2.10 -0.18 10.13
N SER A 56 2.43 -0.99 9.13
CA SER A 56 3.56 -0.76 8.22
C SER A 56 3.06 -0.57 6.79
N ALA A 57 3.51 0.47 6.12
CA ALA A 57 3.26 0.67 4.70
C ALA A 57 4.54 1.16 4.02
N VAL A 58 4.98 0.40 3.02
CA VAL A 58 6.11 0.75 2.17
C VAL A 58 5.60 0.85 0.74
N VAL A 59 5.91 1.97 0.08
CA VAL A 59 5.53 2.22 -1.30
C VAL A 59 6.79 2.62 -2.06
N ASN A 60 7.08 1.90 -3.15
CA ASN A 60 8.16 2.18 -4.08
C ASN A 60 7.57 2.39 -5.49
N GLN A 61 7.78 3.57 -6.06
CA GLN A 61 7.34 3.93 -7.40
C GLN A 61 8.55 4.30 -8.26
N ARG A 62 8.81 3.50 -9.29
CA ARG A 62 9.84 3.73 -10.31
C ARG A 62 9.18 3.84 -11.68
N GLY A 63 9.56 4.84 -12.47
CA GLY A 63 8.95 5.16 -13.77
C GLY A 63 8.03 6.38 -13.72
N THR A 64 7.11 6.51 -14.68
CA THR A 64 6.44 7.78 -14.98
C THR A 64 4.92 7.74 -14.76
N SER A 65 4.36 8.74 -14.09
CA SER A 65 2.90 8.90 -13.91
C SER A 65 2.20 7.73 -13.17
N ASN A 66 2.89 7.11 -12.20
CA ASN A 66 2.30 6.07 -11.36
C ASN A 66 1.53 6.69 -10.19
N THR A 67 0.40 6.10 -9.82
CA THR A 67 -0.43 6.55 -8.69
C THR A 67 -0.63 5.42 -7.68
N VAL A 68 -0.32 5.69 -6.40
CA VAL A 68 -0.59 4.78 -5.28
C VAL A 68 -1.51 5.44 -4.28
N ARG A 69 -2.53 4.71 -3.83
CA ARG A 69 -3.34 5.10 -2.67
C ARG A 69 -3.38 3.96 -1.66
N VAL A 70 -2.93 4.21 -0.45
CA VAL A 70 -2.96 3.24 0.65
C VAL A 70 -3.75 3.80 1.82
N ILE A 71 -4.75 3.04 2.27
CA ILE A 71 -5.51 3.33 3.48
C ILE A 71 -5.43 2.12 4.40
N GLN A 72 -4.79 2.28 5.56
CA GLN A 72 -4.75 1.27 6.61
C GLN A 72 -5.49 1.76 7.86
N SER A 73 -6.39 0.92 8.34
CA SER A 73 -7.19 1.13 9.56
C SER A 73 -7.16 -0.14 10.41
N GLY A 74 -6.87 -0.03 11.71
CA GLY A 74 -6.74 -1.16 12.64
C GLY A 74 -5.29 -1.60 12.90
N GLU A 75 -5.08 -2.78 13.50
CA GLU A 75 -3.81 -3.13 14.17
C GLU A 75 -2.93 -4.11 13.38
N ASN A 76 -1.60 -3.92 13.37
CA ASN A 76 -0.64 -4.84 12.73
C ASN A 76 -0.92 -5.13 11.24
N ASN A 77 -1.40 -4.13 10.50
CA ASN A 77 -1.59 -4.24 9.06
C ASN A 77 -0.27 -3.91 8.32
N SER A 78 0.05 -4.64 7.26
CA SER A 78 1.24 -4.44 6.44
C SER A 78 0.87 -4.30 4.97
N VAL A 79 1.38 -3.24 4.31
CA VAL A 79 1.28 -3.02 2.87
C VAL A 79 2.66 -2.85 2.28
N ASP A 80 2.94 -3.57 1.20
CA ASP A 80 4.12 -3.39 0.36
C ASP A 80 3.67 -3.21 -1.10
N ILE A 81 4.01 -2.08 -1.71
CA ILE A 81 3.66 -1.78 -3.09
C ILE A 81 4.93 -1.42 -3.86
N ASP A 82 5.19 -2.18 -4.92
CA ASP A 82 6.26 -1.90 -5.89
C ASP A 82 5.65 -1.70 -7.28
N GLN A 83 5.72 -0.48 -7.79
CA GLN A 83 5.28 -0.13 -9.14
C GLN A 83 6.48 0.26 -10.00
N GLY A 84 6.70 -0.45 -11.10
CA GLY A 84 7.67 -0.13 -12.14
C GLY A 84 6.99 0.26 -13.45
N ASN A 85 7.65 1.06 -14.29
CA ASN A 85 7.18 1.54 -15.61
C ASN A 85 6.15 2.68 -15.51
N THR A 86 5.25 2.80 -16.50
CA THR A 86 4.38 3.98 -16.66
C THR A 86 2.90 3.66 -16.46
N LEU A 87 2.15 4.65 -15.94
CA LEU A 87 0.69 4.60 -15.81
C LEU A 87 0.13 3.46 -14.92
N ASN A 88 0.86 3.04 -13.89
CA ASN A 88 0.34 2.08 -12.92
C ASN A 88 -0.51 2.77 -11.86
N ILE A 89 -1.70 2.22 -11.60
CA ILE A 89 -2.58 2.67 -10.51
C ILE A 89 -2.73 1.53 -9.53
N SER A 90 -2.35 1.76 -8.27
CA SER A 90 -2.49 0.81 -7.17
C SER A 90 -3.33 1.40 -6.04
N GLU A 91 -4.35 0.67 -5.61
CA GLU A 91 -5.14 1.02 -4.43
C GLU A 91 -5.11 -0.11 -3.40
N VAL A 92 -4.65 0.17 -2.17
CA VAL A 92 -4.73 -0.79 -1.07
C VAL A 92 -5.58 -0.22 0.05
N THR A 93 -6.67 -0.90 0.40
CA THR A 93 -7.47 -0.59 1.59
C THR A 93 -7.47 -1.80 2.52
N GLN A 94 -6.89 -1.64 3.72
CA GLN A 94 -6.90 -2.64 4.78
C GLN A 94 -7.66 -2.13 6.00
N SER A 95 -8.66 -2.89 6.44
CA SER A 95 -9.36 -2.66 7.69
C SER A 95 -9.40 -3.91 8.56
N GLY A 96 -9.24 -3.71 9.87
CA GLY A 96 -9.16 -4.79 10.87
C GLY A 96 -7.73 -5.03 11.35
N ALA A 97 -7.41 -6.24 11.82
CA ALA A 97 -6.10 -6.55 12.35
C ALA A 97 -5.37 -7.61 11.52
N TRP A 98 -4.04 -7.60 11.48
CA TRP A 98 -3.20 -8.66 10.88
C TRP A 98 -3.49 -8.92 9.38
N ASN A 99 -3.73 -7.88 8.60
CA ASN A 99 -3.85 -7.97 7.14
C ASN A 99 -2.51 -7.64 6.46
N ILE A 100 -2.08 -8.48 5.52
CA ILE A 100 -0.89 -8.30 4.70
C ILE A 100 -1.32 -8.17 3.24
N GLY A 101 -0.96 -7.05 2.62
CA GLY A 101 -1.26 -6.72 1.24
C GLY A 101 0.04 -6.47 0.51
N SER A 102 0.26 -7.14 -0.62
CA SER A 102 1.41 -6.90 -1.49
C SER A 102 0.93 -6.67 -2.92
N ILE A 103 1.40 -5.60 -3.54
CA ILE A 103 1.18 -5.35 -4.96
C ILE A 103 2.52 -5.14 -5.64
N THR A 104 2.81 -5.93 -6.67
CA THR A 104 3.94 -5.74 -7.57
C THR A 104 3.40 -5.54 -8.99
N GLN A 105 3.50 -4.33 -9.52
CA GLN A 105 3.11 -4.00 -10.89
C GLN A 105 4.36 -3.67 -11.70
N THR A 106 4.72 -4.55 -12.62
CA THR A 106 5.82 -4.36 -13.59
C THR A 106 5.30 -4.14 -15.01
N GLY A 107 3.99 -4.28 -15.26
CA GLY A 107 3.33 -3.86 -16.50
C GLY A 107 2.83 -2.42 -16.45
N SER A 108 1.75 -2.12 -17.18
CA SER A 108 0.93 -0.91 -16.99
C SER A 108 -0.51 -1.32 -16.76
N GLY A 109 -1.21 -0.76 -15.77
CA GLY A 109 -2.56 -1.18 -15.46
C GLY A 109 -3.06 -0.78 -14.07
N PHE A 110 -4.23 -1.32 -13.70
CA PHE A 110 -4.89 -1.06 -12.43
C PHE A 110 -4.82 -2.29 -11.51
N SER A 111 -4.31 -2.10 -10.31
CA SER A 111 -4.33 -3.08 -9.22
C SER A 111 -5.10 -2.50 -8.03
N ALA A 112 -5.98 -3.30 -7.44
CA ALA A 112 -6.59 -2.95 -6.16
C ALA A 112 -6.62 -4.15 -5.21
N VAL A 113 -6.16 -3.93 -3.98
CA VAL A 113 -6.32 -4.87 -2.87
C VAL A 113 -7.23 -4.24 -1.82
N LYS A 114 -8.35 -4.89 -1.54
CA LYS A 114 -9.24 -4.56 -0.45
C LYS A 114 -9.30 -5.74 0.52
N GLN A 115 -8.78 -5.57 1.73
CA GLN A 115 -8.87 -6.57 2.79
C GLN A 115 -9.66 -5.98 3.96
N THR A 116 -10.82 -6.56 4.26
CA THR A 116 -11.63 -6.15 5.41
C THR A 116 -11.83 -7.38 6.29
N GLY A 117 -11.00 -7.52 7.33
CA GLY A 117 -10.99 -8.72 8.16
C GLY A 117 -10.11 -8.61 9.40
N ILE A 118 -10.47 -9.36 10.45
CA ILE A 118 -9.66 -9.50 11.67
C ILE A 118 -8.88 -10.81 11.53
N GLY A 119 -7.62 -10.71 11.11
CA GLY A 119 -6.64 -11.78 11.26
C GLY A 119 -6.20 -11.95 12.72
N SER A 120 -5.48 -13.03 12.99
CA SER A 120 -4.81 -13.26 14.29
C SER A 120 -3.33 -13.58 14.05
N SER A 121 -2.52 -13.55 15.12
CA SER A 121 -1.08 -13.86 15.06
C SER A 121 -0.73 -15.23 14.42
N GLY A 122 -1.71 -16.14 14.24
CA GLY A 122 -1.55 -17.40 13.51
C GLY A 122 -2.32 -17.49 12.17
N TRP A 123 -3.17 -16.52 11.86
CA TRP A 123 -4.08 -16.54 10.72
C TRP A 123 -4.20 -15.14 10.12
N VAL A 124 -3.17 -14.72 9.38
CA VAL A 124 -3.17 -13.43 8.67
C VAL A 124 -4.06 -13.51 7.42
N ASN A 125 -4.69 -12.40 7.05
CA ASN A 125 -5.25 -12.29 5.71
C ASN A 125 -4.13 -11.82 4.78
N SER A 126 -3.86 -12.55 3.71
CA SER A 126 -2.80 -12.24 2.74
C SER A 126 -3.41 -12.07 1.35
N ALA A 127 -3.17 -10.90 0.76
CA ALA A 127 -3.57 -10.57 -0.60
C ALA A 127 -2.33 -10.15 -1.40
N THR A 128 -2.03 -10.86 -2.48
CA THR A 128 -0.86 -10.58 -3.32
C THR A 128 -1.26 -10.41 -4.77
N ILE A 129 -0.99 -9.25 -5.35
CA ILE A 129 -1.15 -9.00 -6.79
C ILE A 129 0.23 -8.90 -7.43
N VAL A 130 0.47 -9.70 -8.47
CA VAL A 130 1.63 -9.58 -9.35
C VAL A 130 1.12 -9.40 -10.77
N GLN A 131 1.36 -8.23 -11.37
CA GLN A 131 0.99 -7.93 -12.76
C GLN A 131 2.23 -7.59 -13.56
N SER A 132 2.44 -8.30 -14.67
CA SER A 132 3.57 -8.06 -15.57
C SER A 132 3.15 -7.65 -16.99
N THR A 133 1.85 -7.59 -17.28
CA THR A 133 1.31 -7.26 -18.61
C THR A 133 0.64 -5.87 -18.67
N VAL A 134 0.44 -5.38 -19.89
CA VAL A 134 -0.16 -4.06 -20.17
C VAL A 134 -1.68 -4.18 -20.25
N GLY A 135 -2.41 -3.30 -19.56
CA GLY A 135 -3.86 -3.21 -19.57
C GLY A 135 -4.56 -4.10 -18.53
N ASP A 136 -3.83 -4.68 -17.59
CA ASP A 136 -4.43 -5.59 -16.62
C ASP A 136 -5.21 -4.86 -15.53
N VAL A 137 -6.36 -5.43 -15.18
CA VAL A 137 -7.13 -5.09 -13.99
C VAL A 137 -7.08 -6.27 -13.03
N ALA A 138 -6.41 -6.11 -11.89
CA ALA A 138 -6.38 -7.09 -10.81
C ALA A 138 -7.06 -6.50 -9.59
N ILE A 139 -8.13 -7.13 -9.13
CA ILE A 139 -8.83 -6.71 -7.92
C ILE A 139 -8.91 -7.90 -6.98
N ILE A 140 -8.25 -7.82 -5.83
CA ILE A 140 -8.45 -8.74 -4.72
C ILE A 140 -9.37 -8.08 -3.70
N THR A 141 -10.52 -8.70 -3.44
CA THR A 141 -11.33 -8.38 -2.25
C THR A 141 -11.33 -9.59 -1.34
N GLN A 142 -10.78 -9.44 -0.13
CA GLN A 142 -10.87 -10.44 0.92
C GLN A 142 -11.72 -9.92 2.07
N THR A 143 -12.74 -10.69 2.43
CA THR A 143 -13.56 -10.46 3.62
C THR A 143 -13.58 -11.72 4.46
N GLY A 144 -13.46 -11.61 5.79
CA GLY A 144 -13.55 -12.76 6.69
C GLY A 144 -12.67 -12.68 7.93
N LEU A 145 -12.75 -13.73 8.76
CA LEU A 145 -11.82 -13.97 9.88
C LEU A 145 -10.42 -14.32 9.34
N GLY A 146 -9.44 -14.47 10.21
CA GLY A 146 -8.07 -14.76 9.82
C GLY A 146 -7.88 -15.96 8.90
N GLY A 147 -6.85 -15.88 8.05
CA GLY A 147 -6.37 -17.00 7.23
C GLY A 147 -6.73 -16.93 5.75
N ASN A 148 -7.42 -15.88 5.30
CA ASN A 148 -7.72 -15.74 3.88
C ASN A 148 -6.43 -15.53 3.09
N ARG A 149 -6.19 -16.32 2.05
CA ARG A 149 -5.10 -16.10 1.08
C ARG A 149 -5.67 -15.92 -0.32
N ALA A 150 -5.35 -14.82 -0.96
CA ALA A 150 -5.76 -14.53 -2.33
C ALA A 150 -4.52 -14.06 -3.08
N SER A 151 -4.29 -14.62 -4.26
CA SER A 151 -3.22 -14.18 -5.14
C SER A 151 -3.75 -14.05 -6.55
N ILE A 152 -3.41 -12.93 -7.19
CA ILE A 152 -3.56 -12.74 -8.63
C ILE A 152 -2.16 -12.64 -9.19
N THR A 153 -1.86 -13.47 -10.19
CA THR A 153 -0.64 -13.35 -11.00
C THR A 153 -1.07 -13.29 -12.45
N GLN A 154 -0.82 -12.16 -13.11
CA GLN A 154 -1.08 -11.96 -14.54
C GLN A 154 0.27 -11.85 -15.26
N ARG A 155 0.44 -12.67 -16.31
CA ARG A 155 1.66 -12.85 -17.11
C ARG A 155 1.32 -12.85 -18.59
#